data_AF-A0A3D2V704-F1
#
_entry.id   AF-A0A3D2V704-F1
#
_cell.length_a   1.000
_cell.length_b   1.000
_cell.length_c   1.000
_cell.angle_alpha   90.00
_cell.angle_beta   90.00
_cell.angle_gamma   90.00
#
_symmetry.space_group_name_H-M   'P 1'
#
loop_
_entity.id
_entity.type
_entity.pdbx_description
1 polymer ?
#
loop_
_entity_poly.entity_id
_entity_poly.type
_entity_poly.pdbx_seq_one_letter_code
_entity_poly.pdbx_strand_id
1 'polypeptide(L)' 'GLYYLAKKRPDLELVPVYLDNMNRILPRGEVLPVPLLSCITIGEPIWLENGEGKAEFLRRARQSIIDIREATT' A
#
# COMPACT_ATOMS: atom_id res chain seq x y z
N GLY A 1 -14.91 0.90 -0.06
CA GLY A 1 -13.87 0.10 -0.73
C GLY A 1 -13.19 0.94 -1.80
N LEU A 2 -11.90 0.71 -2.04
CA LEU A 2 -10.99 1.59 -2.82
C LEU A 2 -11.56 2.08 -4.17
N TYR A 3 -12.07 1.18 -5.00
CA TYR A 3 -12.64 1.51 -6.32
C TYR A 3 -13.75 2.57 -6.27
N TYR A 4 -14.70 2.45 -5.33
CA TYR A 4 -15.80 3.41 -5.23
C TYR A 4 -15.36 4.75 -4.68
N LEU A 5 -14.28 4.77 -3.88
CA LEU A 5 -13.69 6.02 -3.40
C LEU A 5 -13.03 6.77 -4.57
N ALA A 6 -12.21 6.08 -5.36
CA ALA A 6 -11.60 6.63 -6.56
C ALA A 6 -12.65 7.09 -7.58
N LYS A 7 -13.73 6.33 -7.77
CA LYS A 7 -14.84 6.73 -8.67
C LYS A 7 -15.58 7.98 -8.21
N LYS A 8 -15.74 8.18 -6.89
CA LYS A 8 -16.40 9.37 -6.32
C LYS A 8 -15.50 10.61 -6.34
N ARG A 9 -14.18 10.40 -6.36
CA ARG A 9 -13.17 11.45 -6.33
C ARG A 9 -12.13 11.18 -7.44
N PRO A 10 -12.52 11.28 -8.72
CA PRO A 10 -11.62 11.02 -9.84
C PRO A 10 -10.49 12.05 -9.96
N ASP A 11 -10.64 13.18 -9.28
CA ASP A 11 -9.64 14.24 -9.14
C ASP A 11 -8.49 13.87 -8.19
N LEU A 12 -8.61 12.80 -7.41
CA LEU A 12 -7.61 12.40 -6.44
C LEU A 12 -6.74 11.26 -6.97
N GLU A 13 -5.44 11.42 -6.74
CA GLU A 13 -4.47 10.34 -6.89
C GLU A 13 -4.53 9.40 -5.69
N LEU A 14 -4.28 8.11 -5.93
CA LEU A 14 -4.11 7.11 -4.89
C LEU A 14 -2.65 6.73 -4.85
N VAL A 15 -1.96 7.02 -3.75
CA VAL A 15 -0.54 6.72 -3.62
C VAL A 15 -0.36 5.36 -2.93
N PRO A 16 0.24 4.36 -3.60
CA PRO A 16 0.52 3.07 -3.00
C PRO A 16 1.65 3.17 -1.98
N VAL A 17 1.47 2.54 -0.81
CA VAL A 17 2.44 2.55 0.29
C VAL A 17 2.69 1.12 0.74
N TYR A 18 3.94 0.68 0.67
CA TYR A 18 4.39 -0.58 1.22
C TYR A 18 4.99 -0.38 2.61
N LEU A 19 4.60 -1.23 3.55
CA LEU A 19 5.06 -1.22 4.94
C LEU A 19 5.80 -2.52 5.20
N ASP A 20 7.08 -2.43 5.53
CA ASP A 20 7.90 -3.58 5.90
C ASP A 20 8.14 -3.65 7.41
N ASN A 21 8.30 -4.88 7.92
CA ASN A 21 8.77 -5.16 9.28
C ASN A 21 7.89 -4.57 10.42
N MET A 22 6.57 -4.53 10.25
CA MET A 22 5.62 -4.08 11.31
C MET A 22 5.40 -5.11 12.45
N ASN A 23 5.84 -6.36 12.28
CA ASN A 23 5.38 -7.51 13.08
C ASN A 23 6.07 -7.73 14.43
N ARG A 24 7.01 -6.89 14.87
CA ARG A 24 7.74 -7.10 16.14
C ARG A 24 7.67 -5.93 17.12
N ILE A 25 6.71 -5.02 16.92
CA ILE A 25 6.67 -3.76 17.68
C ILE A 25 6.34 -3.99 19.18
N LEU A 26 5.51 -4.97 19.56
CA LEU A 26 5.25 -5.27 20.99
C LEU A 26 4.77 -6.72 21.21
N PRO A 27 5.57 -7.63 21.82
CA PRO A 27 5.03 -8.82 22.47
C PRO A 27 4.37 -8.43 23.79
N ARG A 28 3.19 -8.97 24.11
CA ARG A 28 2.58 -8.77 25.44
C ARG A 28 3.43 -9.53 26.47
N GLY A 29 4.25 -8.82 27.24
CA GLY A 29 4.88 -9.33 28.46
C GLY A 29 6.41 -9.42 28.51
N GLU A 30 7.18 -8.93 27.53
CA GLU A 30 8.66 -8.95 27.59
C GLU A 30 9.31 -7.57 27.39
N VAL A 31 10.49 -7.39 28.02
CA VAL A 31 11.08 -6.10 28.44
C VAL A 31 12.20 -5.58 27.50
N LEU A 32 12.26 -6.01 26.24
CA LEU A 32 13.27 -5.48 25.31
C LEU A 32 12.65 -5.06 23.97
N PRO A 33 12.39 -3.74 23.75
CA PRO A 33 12.06 -3.23 22.43
C PRO A 33 13.30 -3.36 21.54
N VAL A 34 13.29 -4.34 20.65
CA VAL A 34 14.31 -4.43 19.61
C VAL A 34 14.05 -3.26 18.65
N PRO A 35 15.06 -2.44 18.29
CA PRO A 35 14.90 -1.46 17.23
C PRO A 35 14.66 -2.22 15.93
N LEU A 36 13.40 -2.30 15.53
CA LEU A 36 13.01 -2.87 14.26
C LEU A 36 12.91 -1.71 13.30
N LEU A 37 13.79 -1.72 12.31
CA LEU A 37 13.69 -0.82 11.18
C LEU A 37 12.40 -1.17 10.45
N SER A 38 11.30 -0.47 10.76
CA SER A 38 10.11 -0.47 9.92
C SER A 38 10.38 0.47 8.76
N CYS A 39 10.39 -0.07 7.55
CA CYS A 39 10.57 0.71 6.34
C CYS A 39 9.20 1.05 5.74
N ILE A 40 9.08 2.27 5.23
CA ILE A 40 7.93 2.70 4.45
C ILE A 40 8.46 3.07 3.07
N THR A 41 7.94 2.41 2.04
CA THR A 41 8.24 2.76 0.66
C THR A 41 6.98 3.30 0.01
N ILE A 42 7.08 4.50 -0.54
CA ILE A 42 6.00 5.19 -1.24
C ILE A 42 6.23 4.99 -2.74
N GLY A 43 5.22 4.44 -3.42
CA GLY A 43 5.29 4.22 -4.87
C GLY A 43 4.67 5.36 -5.68
N GLU A 44 4.66 5.16 -6.99
CA GLU A 44 4.08 6.13 -7.92
C GLU A 44 2.54 6.19 -7.76
N PRO A 45 1.95 7.39 -7.82
CA PRO A 45 0.51 7.52 -7.70
C PRO A 45 -0.23 6.79 -8.83
N ILE A 46 -1.41 6.28 -8.51
CA ILE A 46 -2.33 5.65 -9.46
C ILE A 46 -3.69 6.34 -9.42
N TRP A 47 -4.38 6.38 -10.55
CA TRP A 47 -5.75 6.90 -10.65
C TRP A 47 -6.71 5.78 -11.01
N LEU A 48 -8.01 6.02 -10.84
CA LEU A 48 -9.00 5.19 -11.52
C LEU A 48 -9.10 5.67 -12.98
N GLU A 49 -8.74 4.80 -13.91
CA GLU A 49 -8.75 5.15 -15.33
C GLU A 49 -10.19 5.26 -15.85
N ASN A 50 -10.41 6.08 -16.88
CA ASN A 50 -11.75 6.26 -17.44
C ASN A 50 -12.26 4.94 -18.06
N GLY A 51 -13.45 4.50 -17.63
CA GLY A 51 -14.04 3.23 -18.05
C GLY A 51 -13.42 1.99 -17.41
N GLU A 52 -12.47 2.14 -16.47
CA GLU A 52 -11.83 1.01 -15.81
C GLU A 52 -12.81 0.25 -14.91
N GLY A 53 -12.85 -1.07 -15.09
CA GLY A 53 -13.67 -1.96 -14.28
C GLY A 53 -13.09 -2.15 -12.87
N LYS A 54 -13.97 -2.45 -11.90
CA LYS A 54 -13.58 -2.66 -10.50
C LYS A 54 -12.50 -3.73 -10.32
N ALA A 55 -12.61 -4.86 -11.02
CA ALA A 55 -11.66 -5.96 -10.89
C ALA A 55 -10.27 -5.56 -11.41
N GLU A 56 -10.21 -4.92 -12.57
CA GLU A 56 -8.96 -4.44 -13.17
C GLU A 56 -8.28 -3.39 -12.30
N PHE A 57 -9.03 -2.39 -11.83
CA PHE A 57 -8.49 -1.37 -10.93
C PHE A 57 -7.90 -1.98 -9.66
N LEU A 58 -8.61 -2.91 -9.01
CA LEU A 58 -8.12 -3.55 -7.78
C LEU A 58 -6.92 -4.46 -8.04
N ARG A 59 -6.87 -5.14 -9.19
CA ARG A 59 -5.73 -5.95 -9.61
C ARG A 59 -4.49 -5.07 -9.80
N ARG A 60 -4.62 -3.94 -10.50
CA ARG A 60 -3.53 -2.98 -10.73
C ARG A 60 -3.08 -2.29 -9.44
N ALA A 61 -4.02 -1.87 -8.59
CA ALA A 61 -3.69 -1.31 -7.28
C ALA A 61 -2.90 -2.31 -6.42
N ARG A 62 -3.29 -3.59 -6.42
CA ARG A 62 -2.51 -4.64 -5.75
C ARG A 62 -1.13 -4.80 -6.37
N GLN A 63 -1.03 -4.82 -7.69
CA GLN A 63 0.25 -4.99 -8.39
C GLN A 63 1.22 -3.86 -8.02
N SER A 64 0.76 -2.60 -7.97
CA SER A 64 1.61 -1.46 -7.58
C SER A 64 2.28 -1.64 -6.21
N ILE A 65 1.59 -2.26 -5.24
CA ILE A 65 2.15 -2.54 -3.91
C ILE A 65 3.19 -3.68 -3.97
N ILE A 66 2.97 -4.67 -4.84
CA ILE A 66 3.91 -5.79 -5.04
C ILE A 66 5.19 -5.29 -5.69
N ASP A 67 5.07 -4.44 -6.71
CA ASP A 67 6.20 -3.88 -7.44
C ASP A 67 7.09 -3.05 -6.50
N ILE A 68 6.49 -2.25 -5.61
CA ILE A 68 7.23 -1.52 -4.56
C ILE A 68 8.02 -2.46 -3.66
N ARG A 69 7.38 -3.56 -3.21
CA ARG A 69 8.05 -4.55 -2.34
C ARG A 69 9.23 -5.20 -3.04
N GLU A 70 9.05 -5.63 -4.29
CA GLU A 70 10.11 -6.26 -5.09
C GLU A 70 11.26 -5.31 -5.38
N ALA A 71 11.00 -4.02 -5.58
CA ALA A 71 12.03 -3.01 -5.74
C ALA A 71 12.80 -2.67 -4.45
N THR A 72 12.22 -2.98 -3.28
CA THR A 72 12.82 -2.69 -1.96
C THR A 72 13.61 -3.89 -1.38
N THR A 73 13.45 -5.09 -1.95
CA THR A 73 14.05 -6.36 -1.47
C THR A 73 15.28 -6.72 -2.28
#